data_AF-A0A4R4UXE6-F1
#
_entry.id   AF-A0A4R4UXE6-F1
#
_cell.length_a   1.000
_cell.length_b   1.000
_cell.length_c   1.000
_cell.angle_alpha   90.00
_cell.angle_beta   90.00
_cell.angle_gamma   90.00
#
_symmetry.space_group_name_H-M   'P 1'
#
loop_
_entity.id
_entity.type
_entity.pdbx_description
1 polymer ?
#
loop_
_entity_poly.entity_id
_entity_poly.type
_entity_poly.pdbx_seq_one_letter_code
_entity_poly.pdbx_strand_id
1 'polypeptide(L)'
;MFQRDGAGASLEGVARKAGVGIGTLYRHFPTRQDLLEALLADAYDGLAGRARELVVSPDPADALMEWLHAFVTRVTAFRGMAAAAMVSLRDERPGPPAAMREAAGVLFARAQEAGDVPPDTAFTDVLRLAGAIAAATEHAPETAGRLLSLAAAGMVPGKAGRHG
;
A
#
# COMPACT_ATOMS: atom_id res chain seq x y z
N MET A 1 17.34 -29.89 -13.83
CA MET A 1 16.05 -29.23 -13.55
C MET A 1 16.35 -27.77 -13.30
N PHE A 2 16.06 -26.90 -14.27
CA PHE A 2 16.40 -25.49 -14.20
C PHE A 2 15.72 -24.86 -12.99
N GLN A 3 16.52 -24.21 -12.14
CA GLN A 3 16.01 -23.32 -11.11
C GLN A 3 15.05 -22.35 -11.79
N ARG A 4 13.79 -22.38 -11.32
CA ARG A 4 12.75 -21.41 -11.66
C ARG A 4 13.24 -20.07 -11.14
N ASP A 5 14.04 -19.38 -11.94
CA ASP A 5 14.32 -17.96 -11.71
C ASP A 5 12.98 -17.28 -11.50
N GLY A 6 12.84 -16.70 -10.32
CA GLY A 6 11.62 -16.10 -9.85
C GLY A 6 11.13 -15.10 -10.88
N ALA A 7 9.90 -15.30 -11.35
CA ALA A 7 9.15 -14.36 -12.16
C ALA A 7 8.78 -13.08 -11.38
N GLY A 8 9.67 -12.60 -10.50
CA GLY A 8 9.66 -11.29 -9.85
C GLY A 8 10.17 -10.19 -10.81
N ALA A 9 9.52 -10.14 -11.97
CA ALA A 9 9.40 -9.09 -12.98
C ALA A 9 10.68 -8.34 -13.45
N SER A 10 11.33 -8.87 -14.50
CA SER A 10 11.93 -8.02 -15.53
C SER A 10 10.81 -7.35 -16.36
N LEU A 11 11.10 -6.27 -17.10
CA LEU A 11 10.15 -5.67 -18.04
C LEU A 11 9.59 -6.70 -19.04
N GLU A 12 10.36 -7.74 -19.38
CA GLU A 12 9.90 -8.83 -20.23
C GLU A 12 8.83 -9.70 -19.55
N GLY A 13 8.91 -9.88 -18.24
CA GLY A 13 7.87 -10.58 -17.46
C GLY A 13 6.54 -9.81 -17.47
N VAL A 14 6.59 -8.48 -17.38
CA VAL A 14 5.41 -7.61 -17.46
C VAL A 14 4.80 -7.66 -18.87
N ALA A 15 5.63 -7.47 -19.90
CA ALA A 15 5.20 -7.53 -21.29
C ALA A 15 4.52 -8.87 -21.63
N ARG A 16 5.11 -9.98 -21.19
CA ARG A 16 4.54 -11.33 -21.35
C ARG A 16 3.18 -11.47 -20.66
N LYS A 17 3.05 -11.00 -19.42
CA LYS A 17 1.79 -11.09 -18.66
C LYS A 17 0.69 -10.21 -19.27
N ALA A 18 1.05 -9.07 -19.82
CA ALA A 18 0.12 -8.15 -20.49
C ALA A 18 -0.18 -8.54 -21.95
N GLY A 19 0.45 -9.58 -22.50
CA GLY A 19 0.28 -9.99 -23.89
C GLY A 19 0.77 -8.96 -24.91
N VAL A 20 1.65 -8.04 -24.50
CA VAL A 20 2.21 -6.99 -25.36
C VAL A 20 3.65 -7.30 -25.73
N GLY A 21 4.06 -6.88 -26.93
CA GLY A 21 5.45 -6.94 -27.33
C GLY A 21 6.33 -6.02 -26.47
N ILE A 22 7.53 -6.48 -26.11
CA ILE A 22 8.48 -5.71 -25.29
C ILE A 22 8.80 -4.34 -25.90
N GLY A 23 8.88 -4.23 -27.23
CA GLY A 23 9.09 -2.95 -27.93
C GLY A 23 7.89 -2.00 -27.86
N THR A 24 6.66 -2.50 -27.71
CA THR A 24 5.49 -1.66 -27.44
C THR A 24 5.50 -1.17 -26.00
N LEU A 25 5.85 -2.04 -25.06
CA LEU A 25 6.00 -1.67 -23.66
C LEU A 25 7.08 -0.58 -23.46
N TYR A 26 8.27 -0.74 -24.06
CA TYR A 26 9.33 0.28 -24.02
C TYR A 26 8.97 1.59 -24.73
N ARG A 27 8.08 1.58 -25.73
CA ARG A 27 7.59 2.82 -26.36
C ARG A 27 6.70 3.64 -25.43
N HIS A 28 5.92 2.98 -24.58
CA HIS A 28 5.07 3.64 -23.59
C HIS A 28 5.80 3.94 -22.29
N PHE A 29 6.76 3.10 -21.92
CA PHE A 29 7.55 3.21 -20.69
C PHE A 29 9.04 3.09 -21.05
N PRO A 30 9.66 4.19 -21.50
CA PRO A 30 11.06 4.19 -21.93
C PRO A 30 12.01 3.66 -20.86
N THR A 31 11.71 3.92 -19.58
CA THR A 31 12.47 3.41 -18.44
C THR A 31 11.63 2.50 -17.54
N ARG A 32 12.32 1.68 -16.75
CA ARG A 32 11.69 0.89 -15.68
C ARG A 32 10.97 1.78 -14.68
N GLN A 33 11.50 2.98 -14.43
CA GLN A 33 10.91 3.94 -13.51
C GLN A 33 9.56 4.44 -14.02
N ASP A 34 9.46 4.79 -15.32
CA ASP A 34 8.21 5.23 -15.94
C ASP A 34 7.10 4.16 -15.82
N LEU A 35 7.47 2.88 -15.98
CA LEU A 35 6.55 1.76 -15.78
C LEU A 35 6.10 1.66 -14.32
N LEU A 36 7.03 1.74 -13.37
CA LEU A 36 6.70 1.65 -11.94
C LEU A 36 5.80 2.80 -11.50
N GLU A 37 6.04 4.01 -11.98
CA GLU A 37 5.22 5.18 -11.69
C GLU A 37 3.80 5.01 -12.25
N ALA A 38 3.65 4.52 -13.48
CA ALA A 38 2.35 4.25 -14.06
C ALA A 38 1.58 3.13 -13.34
N LEU A 39 2.25 2.02 -12.99
CA LEU A 39 1.65 0.94 -12.19
C LEU A 39 1.23 1.42 -10.80
N LEU A 40 2.03 2.30 -10.20
CA LEU A 40 1.74 2.86 -8.89
C LEU A 40 0.58 3.86 -8.94
N ALA A 41 0.48 4.66 -10.00
CA ALA A 41 -0.67 5.53 -10.24
C ALA A 41 -1.97 4.73 -10.36
N ASP A 42 -1.98 3.66 -11.17
CA ASP A 42 -3.14 2.74 -11.29
C ASP A 42 -3.48 2.07 -9.94
N ALA A 43 -2.45 1.64 -9.20
CA ALA A 43 -2.65 1.08 -7.86
C ALA A 43 -3.34 2.08 -6.93
N TYR A 44 -2.90 3.35 -6.93
CA TYR A 44 -3.51 4.41 -6.13
C TYR A 44 -4.94 4.74 -6.54
N ASP A 45 -5.24 4.81 -7.84
CA ASP A 45 -6.61 5.07 -8.31
C ASP A 45 -7.57 3.98 -7.83
N GLY A 46 -7.18 2.72 -7.94
CA GLY A 46 -7.99 1.62 -7.42
C GLY A 46 -8.07 1.59 -5.88
N LEU A 47 -7.04 2.05 -5.17
CA LEU A 47 -7.07 2.20 -3.71
C LEU A 47 -7.99 3.35 -3.27
N ALA A 48 -8.02 4.45 -4.01
CA ALA A 48 -8.97 5.53 -3.80
C ALA A 48 -10.41 5.04 -4.00
N GLY A 49 -10.66 4.26 -5.05
CA GLY A 49 -11.92 3.56 -5.27
C GLY A 49 -12.31 2.67 -4.09
N ARG A 50 -11.37 1.81 -3.64
CA ARG A 50 -11.62 0.90 -2.52
C ARG A 50 -11.93 1.64 -1.21
N ALA A 51 -11.26 2.75 -0.95
CA ALA A 51 -11.56 3.57 0.23
C ALA A 51 -12.99 4.11 0.21
N ARG A 52 -13.46 4.59 -0.95
CA ARG A 52 -14.84 5.07 -1.12
C ARG A 52 -15.88 3.97 -0.93
N GLU A 53 -15.57 2.74 -1.31
CA GLU A 53 -16.45 1.59 -1.05
C GLU A 53 -16.51 1.22 0.43
N LEU A 54 -15.37 1.28 1.12
CA LEU A 54 -15.26 0.91 2.54
C LEU A 54 -15.82 1.98 3.48
N VAL A 55 -16.01 3.21 3.01
CA VAL A 55 -16.50 4.33 3.84
C VAL A 55 -17.93 4.13 4.34
N VAL A 56 -18.68 3.17 3.81
CA VAL A 56 -20.03 2.84 4.30
C VAL A 56 -20.03 1.69 5.31
N SER A 57 -18.86 1.12 5.63
CA SER A 57 -18.75 0.05 6.63
C SER A 57 -19.26 0.53 8.00
N PRO A 58 -20.05 -0.29 8.71
CA PRO A 58 -20.46 0.01 10.08
C PRO A 58 -19.30 -0.13 11.08
N ASP A 59 -18.25 -0.87 10.73
CA ASP A 59 -17.03 -1.03 11.52
C ASP A 59 -15.88 -0.20 10.89
N PRO A 60 -15.52 0.95 11.48
CA PRO A 60 -14.46 1.82 10.96
C PRO A 60 -13.06 1.20 11.06
N ALA A 61 -12.77 0.46 12.11
CA ALA A 61 -11.46 -0.16 12.33
C ALA A 61 -11.21 -1.26 11.29
N ASP A 62 -12.18 -2.14 11.10
CA ASP A 62 -12.10 -3.20 10.09
C ASP A 62 -11.99 -2.61 8.68
N ALA A 63 -12.75 -1.55 8.38
CA ALA A 63 -12.65 -0.86 7.09
C ALA A 63 -11.25 -0.28 6.82
N LEU A 64 -10.65 0.38 7.82
CA LEU A 64 -9.30 0.90 7.71
C LEU A 64 -8.28 -0.23 7.52
N MET A 65 -8.40 -1.30 8.32
CA MET A 65 -7.50 -2.45 8.23
C MET A 65 -7.59 -3.16 6.89
N GLU A 66 -8.81 -3.38 6.39
CA GLU A 66 -9.02 -3.96 5.07
C GLU A 66 -8.39 -3.11 3.97
N TRP A 67 -8.55 -1.79 4.06
CA TRP A 67 -7.92 -0.87 3.12
C TRP A 67 -6.39 -0.92 3.19
N LEU A 68 -5.79 -0.98 4.39
CA LEU A 68 -4.35 -1.11 4.56
C LEU A 68 -3.80 -2.44 4.03
N HIS A 69 -4.54 -3.53 4.19
CA HIS A 69 -4.20 -4.81 3.57
C HIS A 69 -4.20 -4.68 2.04
N ALA A 70 -5.24 -4.08 1.46
CA ALA A 70 -5.30 -3.84 0.01
C ALA A 70 -4.15 -2.95 -0.48
N PHE A 71 -3.78 -1.92 0.29
CA PHE A 71 -2.63 -1.06 0.02
C PHE A 71 -1.35 -1.89 -0.10
N VAL A 72 -1.02 -2.65 0.95
CA VAL A 72 0.20 -3.48 1.01
C VAL A 72 0.23 -4.51 -0.11
N THR A 73 -0.87 -5.20 -0.40
CA THR A 73 -0.96 -6.16 -1.51
C THR A 73 -0.70 -5.50 -2.86
N ARG A 74 -1.28 -4.32 -3.11
CA ARG A 74 -1.09 -3.61 -4.38
C ARG A 74 0.33 -3.07 -4.55
N VAL A 75 0.92 -2.50 -3.50
CA VAL A 75 2.28 -1.93 -3.59
C VAL A 75 3.41 -2.98 -3.52
N THR A 76 3.10 -4.23 -3.21
CA THR A 76 4.03 -5.38 -3.31
C THR A 76 3.82 -6.22 -4.57
N ALA A 77 2.84 -5.90 -5.42
CA ALA A 77 2.49 -6.68 -6.60
C ALA A 77 3.64 -6.79 -7.62
N PHE A 78 4.50 -5.78 -7.69
CA PHE A 78 5.70 -5.77 -8.54
C PHE A 78 6.93 -5.31 -7.77
N ARG A 79 8.05 -5.98 -8.03
CA ARG A 79 9.34 -5.65 -7.42
C ARG A 79 9.71 -4.20 -7.72
N GLY A 80 10.05 -3.43 -6.69
CA GLY A 80 10.37 -2.01 -6.74
C GLY A 80 9.17 -1.09 -6.53
N MET A 81 7.93 -1.57 -6.57
CA MET A 81 6.76 -0.72 -6.30
C MET A 81 6.72 -0.24 -4.86
N ALA A 82 7.10 -1.08 -3.88
CA ALA A 82 7.10 -0.67 -2.48
C ALA A 82 8.11 0.46 -2.22
N ALA A 83 9.30 0.38 -2.82
CA ALA A 83 10.29 1.44 -2.76
C ALA A 83 9.81 2.72 -3.49
N ALA A 84 9.18 2.58 -4.66
CA ALA A 84 8.59 3.71 -5.39
C ALA A 84 7.44 4.37 -4.58
N ALA A 85 6.61 3.57 -3.92
CA ALA A 85 5.54 4.05 -3.04
C ALA A 85 6.10 4.86 -1.87
N MET A 86 7.18 4.41 -1.22
CA MET A 86 7.83 5.15 -0.13
C MET A 86 8.35 6.53 -0.55
N VAL A 87 8.72 6.72 -1.83
CA VAL A 87 9.10 8.02 -2.39
C VAL A 87 7.85 8.82 -2.74
N SER A 88 6.92 8.22 -3.49
CA SER A 88 5.70 8.87 -3.98
C SER A 88 4.76 9.33 -2.86
N LEU A 89 4.69 8.61 -1.74
CA LEU A 89 3.87 9.00 -0.58
C LEU A 89 4.33 10.31 0.07
N ARG A 90 5.58 10.75 -0.19
CA ARG A 90 6.11 12.04 0.28
C ARG A 90 5.73 13.21 -0.64
N ASP A 91 5.24 12.92 -1.83
CA ASP A 91 4.83 13.93 -2.79
C ASP A 91 3.41 14.41 -2.46
N GLU A 92 3.28 15.69 -2.13
CA GLU A 92 2.01 16.34 -1.77
C GLU A 92 1.30 17.00 -2.96
N ARG A 93 1.90 16.95 -4.15
CA ARG A 93 1.29 17.52 -5.35
C ARG A 93 -0.03 16.81 -5.70
N PRO A 94 -0.99 17.51 -6.33
CA PRO A 94 -2.21 16.89 -6.83
C PRO A 94 -1.92 15.71 -7.77
N GLY A 95 -2.70 14.64 -7.65
CA GLY A 95 -2.56 13.43 -8.46
C GLY A 95 -3.07 12.18 -7.76
N PRO A 96 -2.89 10.99 -8.36
CA PRO A 96 -3.33 9.71 -7.79
C PRO A 96 -2.89 9.47 -6.33
N PRO A 97 -1.63 9.78 -5.90
CA PRO A 97 -1.24 9.60 -4.50
C PRO A 97 -2.05 10.50 -3.55
N ALA A 98 -2.31 11.75 -3.94
CA ALA A 98 -3.09 12.69 -3.14
C ALA A 98 -4.57 12.27 -3.04
N ALA A 99 -5.19 11.87 -4.16
CA ALA A 99 -6.57 11.40 -4.20
C ALA A 99 -6.77 10.12 -3.37
N MET A 100 -5.79 9.20 -3.41
CA MET A 100 -5.79 8.00 -2.57
C MET A 100 -5.68 8.35 -1.08
N ARG A 101 -4.76 9.26 -0.71
CA ARG A 101 -4.61 9.72 0.68
C ARG A 101 -5.85 10.41 1.20
N GLU A 102 -6.49 11.25 0.39
CA GLU A 102 -7.73 11.92 0.76
C GLU A 102 -8.85 10.92 1.04
N ALA A 103 -9.08 9.98 0.11
CA ALA A 103 -10.14 8.98 0.25
C ALA A 103 -9.90 8.07 1.46
N ALA A 104 -8.67 7.58 1.65
CA ALA A 104 -8.33 6.72 2.78
C ALA A 104 -8.22 7.47 4.10
N GLY A 105 -7.92 8.77 4.06
CA GLY A 105 -7.94 9.66 5.21
C GLY A 105 -9.32 9.75 5.86
N VAL A 106 -10.40 9.61 5.09
CA VAL A 106 -11.76 9.53 5.63
C VAL A 106 -11.96 8.25 6.45
N LEU A 107 -11.45 7.10 6.01
CA LEU A 107 -11.50 5.86 6.80
C LEU A 107 -10.72 6.01 8.11
N PHE A 108 -9.52 6.59 8.01
CA PHE A 108 -8.68 6.86 9.17
C PHE A 108 -9.37 7.79 10.18
N ALA A 109 -9.96 8.88 9.72
CA ALA A 109 -10.69 9.82 10.57
C ALA A 109 -11.86 9.13 11.28
N ARG A 110 -12.64 8.30 10.58
CA ARG A 110 -13.75 7.54 11.19
C ARG A 110 -13.26 6.57 12.28
N ALA A 111 -12.16 5.86 12.04
CA ALA A 111 -11.57 4.96 13.04
C ALA A 111 -11.02 5.72 14.26
N GLN A 112 -10.45 6.90 14.04
CA GLN A 112 -9.98 7.77 15.12
C GLN A 112 -11.15 8.35 15.94
N GLU A 113 -12.21 8.81 15.28
CA GLU A 113 -13.45 9.29 15.93
C GLU A 113 -14.16 8.20 16.74
N ALA A 114 -14.10 6.95 16.29
CA ALA A 114 -14.62 5.79 17.01
C ALA A 114 -13.75 5.37 18.21
N GLY A 115 -12.53 5.91 18.34
CA GLY A 115 -11.58 5.57 19.40
C GLY A 115 -10.72 4.35 19.12
N ASP A 116 -10.79 3.79 17.91
CA ASP A 116 -10.01 2.60 17.50
C ASP A 116 -8.55 2.95 17.16
N VAL A 117 -8.28 4.23 16.88
CA VAL A 117 -6.94 4.76 16.61
C VAL A 117 -6.61 5.87 17.61
N PRO A 118 -5.40 5.88 18.21
CA PRO A 118 -5.01 6.94 19.14
C PRO A 118 -5.10 8.34 18.50
N PRO A 119 -5.55 9.37 19.24
CA PRO A 119 -5.78 10.71 18.70
C PRO A 119 -4.51 11.40 18.16
N ASP A 120 -3.35 11.07 18.72
CA ASP A 120 -2.06 11.64 18.30
C ASP A 120 -1.44 10.92 17.09
N THR A 121 -2.13 9.93 16.52
CA THR A 121 -1.65 9.18 15.35
C THR A 121 -1.89 10.01 14.08
N ALA A 122 -0.84 10.23 13.30
CA ALA A 122 -0.95 10.83 11.98
C ALA A 122 -1.17 9.75 10.91
N PHE A 123 -2.13 9.98 10.00
CA PHE A 123 -2.38 9.03 8.90
C PHE A 123 -1.15 8.82 8.00
N THR A 124 -0.33 9.85 7.82
CA THR A 124 0.92 9.76 7.05
C THR A 124 1.92 8.77 7.67
N ASP A 125 1.94 8.62 8.99
CA ASP A 125 2.80 7.64 9.66
C ASP A 125 2.25 6.22 9.50
N VAL A 126 0.93 6.04 9.53
CA VAL A 126 0.29 4.76 9.21
C VAL A 126 0.62 4.31 7.78
N LEU A 127 0.56 5.22 6.81
CA LEU A 127 0.93 4.93 5.42
C LEU A 127 2.41 4.60 5.26
N ARG A 128 3.30 5.33 5.95
CA ARG A 128 4.74 5.03 5.96
C ARG A 128 5.02 3.66 6.56
N LEU A 129 4.33 3.30 7.65
CA LEU A 129 4.45 2.00 8.29
C LEU A 129 3.98 0.88 7.35
N ALA A 130 2.81 1.03 6.72
CA ALA A 130 2.31 0.09 5.73
C ALA A 130 3.26 -0.05 4.52
N GLY A 131 3.80 1.07 4.01
CA GLY A 131 4.80 1.08 2.95
C GLY A 131 6.12 0.41 3.34
N ALA A 132 6.57 0.59 4.59
CA ALA A 132 7.76 -0.08 5.11
C ALA A 132 7.55 -1.60 5.27
N ILE A 133 6.37 -2.02 5.73
CA ILE A 133 5.99 -3.44 5.78
C ILE A 133 5.98 -4.03 4.37
N ALA A 134 5.37 -3.34 3.41
CA ALA A 134 5.38 -3.75 2.01
C ALA A 134 6.81 -3.93 1.48
N ALA A 135 7.70 -2.97 1.73
CA ALA A 135 9.09 -3.07 1.29
C ALA A 135 9.83 -4.24 1.97
N ALA A 136 9.65 -4.42 3.28
CA ALA A 136 10.27 -5.51 4.04
C ALA A 136 9.77 -6.90 3.62
N THR A 137 8.54 -6.97 3.09
CA THR A 137 7.88 -8.23 2.70
C THR A 137 7.84 -8.45 1.19
N GLU A 138 8.54 -7.65 0.40
CA GLU A 138 8.61 -7.78 -1.06
C GLU A 138 9.02 -9.19 -1.53
N HIS A 139 9.86 -9.87 -0.74
CA HIS A 139 10.31 -11.24 -1.01
C HIS A 139 9.53 -12.34 -0.27
N ALA A 140 8.57 -11.96 0.58
CA ALA A 140 7.74 -12.85 1.38
C ALA A 140 6.33 -12.22 1.58
N PRO A 141 5.58 -11.97 0.50
CA PRO A 141 4.33 -11.19 0.54
C PRO A 141 3.26 -11.81 1.45
N GLU A 142 3.29 -13.13 1.66
CA GLU A 142 2.43 -13.85 2.61
C GLU A 142 2.62 -13.39 4.07
N THR A 143 3.75 -12.77 4.40
CA THR A 143 4.02 -12.27 5.75
C THR A 143 3.49 -10.86 5.98
N ALA A 144 3.15 -10.12 4.94
CA ALA A 144 2.79 -8.71 5.00
C ALA A 144 1.52 -8.48 5.83
N GLY A 145 0.51 -9.33 5.65
CA GLY A 145 -0.73 -9.27 6.43
C GLY A 145 -0.49 -9.47 7.92
N ARG A 146 0.31 -10.49 8.30
CA ARG A 146 0.66 -10.75 9.69
C ARG A 146 1.41 -9.59 10.34
N LEU A 147 2.36 -8.97 9.63
CA LEU A 147 3.11 -7.82 10.15
C LEU A 147 2.22 -6.59 10.31
N LEU A 148 1.28 -6.37 9.38
CA LEU A 148 0.30 -5.29 9.50
C LEU A 148 -0.62 -5.49 10.70
N SER A 149 -1.14 -6.70 10.91
CA SER A 149 -1.95 -7.01 12.10
C SER A 149 -1.17 -6.87 13.40
N LEU A 150 0.11 -7.28 13.43
CA LEU A 150 0.98 -7.10 14.59
C LEU A 150 1.22 -5.61 14.89
N ALA A 151 1.44 -4.81 13.85
CA ALA A 151 1.60 -3.37 13.99
C ALA A 151 0.33 -2.69 14.53
N ALA A 152 -0.84 -3.09 14.03
CA ALA A 152 -2.13 -2.56 14.47
C ALA A 152 -2.44 -2.94 15.93
N ALA A 153 -2.11 -4.17 16.34
CA ALA A 153 -2.29 -4.63 17.72
C ALA A 153 -1.32 -3.98 18.72
N GLY A 154 -0.17 -3.49 18.23
CA GLY A 154 0.92 -2.99 19.07
C GLY A 154 1.75 -4.12 19.71
N MET A 155 3.05 -3.89 19.88
CA MET A 155 3.98 -4.89 20.43
C MET A 155 4.11 -4.87 21.96
N VAL A 156 3.86 -3.71 22.56
CA VAL A 156 3.97 -3.52 24.01
C VAL A 156 2.56 -3.21 24.51
N PRO A 157 2.03 -3.95 25.50
CA PRO A 157 0.77 -3.58 26.14
C PRO A 157 0.92 -2.14 26.62
N GLY A 158 0.05 -1.24 26.14
CA GLY A 158 0.09 0.15 26.55
C GLY A 158 0.15 0.22 28.07
N LYS A 159 1.04 1.05 28.63
CA LYS A 159 0.97 1.39 30.06
C LYS A 159 -0.36 2.12 30.27
N ALA A 160 -1.45 1.37 30.42
CA ALA A 160 -2.70 1.89 30.94
C ALA A 160 -2.34 2.57 32.26
N GLY A 161 -2.69 3.86 32.36
CA GLY A 161 -2.27 4.72 33.46
C GLY A 161 -2.48 4.04 34.80
N ARG A 162 -1.42 3.96 35.61
CA ARG A 162 -1.55 3.75 37.05
C ARG A 162 -2.17 5.03 37.62
N HIS A 163 -3.49 5.12 37.57
CA HIS A 163 -4.25 5.97 38.49
C HIS A 163 -4.74 5.05 39.61
N GLY A 164 -3.97 5.05 40.69
CA GLY A 164 -4.28 4.52 42.00
C GLY A 164 -3.49 5.32 43.01
#